data_AF-A0A7C4FY18-F1
#
_entry.id   AF-A0A7C4FY18-F1
#
_cell.length_a   1.000
_cell.length_b   1.000
_cell.length_c   1.000
_cell.angle_alpha   90.00
_cell.angle_beta   90.00
_cell.angle_gamma   90.00
#
_symmetry.space_group_name_H-M   'P 1'
#
loop_
_entity.id
_entity.type
_entity.pdbx_description
1 polymer ?
#
loop_
_entity_poly.entity_id
_entity_poly.type
_entity_poly.pdbx_seq_one_letter_code
_entity_poly.pdbx_strand_id
1 'polypeptide(L)'
;MQPKIFIETYGCTQNKGDSEIIKYLLKEFLVDSVDKADIVIVNTCGVKGQTEKKIVERISLLLNNKKVIVSGCLPKINLNVIDKNVSGIIGPHDIDRIQ
;
A
#
# COMPACT_ATOMS: atom_id res chain seq x y z
N MET A 1 7.23 -12.80 -17.36
CA MET A 1 5.95 -12.84 -16.63
C MET A 1 5.70 -11.43 -16.13
N GLN A 2 4.52 -10.86 -16.39
CA GLN A 2 4.19 -9.51 -15.90
C GLN A 2 3.87 -9.57 -14.39
N PRO A 3 4.32 -8.60 -13.58
CA PRO A 3 4.06 -8.60 -12.14
C PRO A 3 2.57 -8.44 -11.86
N LYS A 4 2.02 -9.24 -10.95
CA LYS A 4 0.62 -9.12 -10.51
C LYS A 4 0.52 -8.26 -9.27
N ILE A 5 -0.26 -7.19 -9.34
CA ILE A 5 -0.33 -6.16 -8.31
C ILE A 5 -1.75 -6.07 -7.74
N PHE A 6 -1.86 -6.06 -6.42
CA PHE A 6 -3.11 -5.78 -5.72
C PHE A 6 -2.97 -4.54 -4.84
N ILE A 7 -4.03 -3.75 -4.71
CA ILE A 7 -4.02 -2.50 -3.97
C ILE A 7 -5.07 -2.57 -2.86
N GLU A 8 -4.62 -2.47 -1.61
CA GLU A 8 -5.46 -2.32 -0.42
C GLU A 8 -5.45 -0.86 0.03
N THR A 9 -6.64 -0.26 0.11
CA THR A 9 -6.80 1.15 0.50
C THR A 9 -7.42 1.25 1.89
N TYR A 10 -6.74 1.95 2.79
CA TYR A 10 -7.20 2.30 4.12
C TYR A 10 -7.16 3.80 4.32
N GLY A 11 -8.23 4.40 4.86
CA GLY A 11 -8.24 5.81 5.23
C GLY A 11 -9.31 6.65 4.54
N CYS A 12 -8.97 7.92 4.27
CA CYS A 12 -9.92 8.95 3.87
C CYS A 12 -10.11 9.03 2.35
N THR A 13 -10.90 10.00 1.89
CA THR A 13 -11.17 10.26 0.47
C THR A 13 -9.89 10.48 -0.35
N GLN A 14 -8.85 11.07 0.26
CA GLN A 14 -7.57 11.27 -0.42
C GLN A 14 -6.91 9.94 -0.78
N ASN A 15 -6.76 9.00 0.17
CA ASN A 15 -6.20 7.69 -0.14
C ASN A 15 -7.02 6.92 -1.19
N LYS A 16 -8.35 7.11 -1.22
CA LYS A 16 -9.19 6.55 -2.28
C LYS A 16 -8.83 7.14 -3.64
N GLY A 17 -8.75 8.46 -3.74
CA GLY A 17 -8.32 9.16 -4.97
C GLY A 17 -6.94 8.70 -5.44
N ASP A 18 -5.96 8.71 -4.54
CA ASP A 18 -4.59 8.25 -4.82
C ASP A 18 -4.58 6.79 -5.32
N SER A 19 -5.40 5.93 -4.71
CA SER A 19 -5.50 4.53 -5.11
C SER A 19 -6.12 4.39 -6.50
N GLU A 20 -7.11 5.20 -6.88
CA GLU A 20 -7.66 5.19 -8.24
C GLU A 20 -6.63 5.65 -9.28
N ILE A 21 -5.80 6.65 -8.95
CA ILE A 21 -4.69 7.09 -9.81
C ILE A 21 -3.68 5.94 -9.98
N ILE A 22 -3.23 5.32 -8.88
CA ILE A 22 -2.31 4.18 -8.95
C ILE A 22 -2.93 3.03 -9.75
N LYS A 23 -4.22 2.73 -9.54
CA LYS A 23 -4.92 1.68 -10.28
C LYS A 23 -4.95 1.97 -11.77
N TYR A 24 -5.20 3.22 -12.16
CA TYR A 24 -5.19 3.63 -13.55
C TYR A 24 -3.81 3.46 -14.19
N LEU A 25 -2.75 3.89 -13.50
CA LEU A 25 -1.36 3.75 -13.95
C LEU A 25 -0.93 2.28 -14.08
N LEU A 26 -1.40 1.41 -13.19
CA LEU A 26 -1.01 0.00 -13.12
C LEU A 26 -2.06 -0.96 -13.69
N LYS A 27 -3.03 -0.46 -14.45
CA LYS A 27 -4.23 -1.22 -14.87
C LYS A 27 -3.93 -2.58 -15.52
N GLU A 28 -2.83 -2.68 -16.27
CA GLU A 28 -2.43 -3.90 -16.99
C GLU A 28 -1.83 -4.97 -16.07
N PHE A 29 -1.40 -4.57 -14.87
CA PHE A 29 -0.78 -5.42 -13.86
C PHE A 29 -1.73 -5.77 -12.71
N LEU A 30 -2.89 -5.12 -12.64
CA LEU A 30 -3.83 -5.28 -11.53
C LEU A 30 -4.50 -6.65 -11.54
N VAL A 31 -4.61 -7.23 -10.35
CA VAL A 31 -5.46 -8.38 -10.08
C VAL A 31 -6.61 -8.01 -9.15
N ASP A 32 -7.65 -8.84 -9.19
CA ASP A 32 -8.89 -8.70 -8.43
C ASP A 32 -8.79 -9.22 -6.99
N SER A 33 -7.76 -10.02 -6.66
CA SER A 33 -7.56 -10.55 -5.31
C SER A 33 -6.10 -10.55 -4.87
N VAL A 34 -5.90 -10.42 -3.56
CA VAL A 34 -4.58 -10.48 -2.93
C VAL A 34 -3.88 -11.83 -3.18
N ASP A 35 -4.62 -12.93 -3.26
CA ASP A 35 -4.06 -14.27 -3.45
C ASP A 35 -3.32 -14.40 -4.78
N LYS A 36 -3.85 -13.76 -5.82
CA LYS A 36 -3.27 -13.74 -7.17
C LYS A 36 -2.11 -12.76 -7.30
N ALA A 37 -1.86 -11.91 -6.31
CA ALA A 37 -0.86 -10.86 -6.38
C ALA A 37 0.53 -11.34 -5.97
N ASP A 38 1.54 -10.89 -6.70
CA ASP A 38 2.96 -11.01 -6.34
C ASP A 38 3.39 -9.82 -5.45
N ILE A 39 2.78 -8.66 -5.69
CA ILE A 39 3.04 -7.40 -4.99
C ILE A 39 1.73 -6.83 -4.46
N VAL A 40 1.73 -6.40 -3.20
CA VAL A 40 0.59 -5.74 -2.56
C VAL A 40 0.98 -4.32 -2.17
N ILE A 41 0.22 -3.34 -2.67
CA ILE A 41 0.35 -1.93 -2.29
C ILE A 41 -0.69 -1.63 -1.22
N VAL A 42 -0.24 -1.30 -0.01
CA VAL A 42 -1.09 -0.89 1.10
C VAL A 42 -1.07 0.63 1.18
N ASN A 43 -2.08 1.29 0.61
CA ASN A 43 -2.23 2.74 0.67
C ASN A 43 -3.02 3.13 1.92
N THR A 44 -2.38 3.81 2.86
CA THR A 44 -2.93 4.05 4.19
C THR A 44 -2.78 5.50 4.69
N CYS A 45 -3.85 6.01 5.32
CA CYS A 45 -3.82 7.28 6.03
C CYS A 45 -2.99 7.16 7.33
N GLY A 46 -2.50 8.30 7.82
CA GLY A 46 -1.86 8.39 9.13
C GLY A 46 -2.87 8.34 10.27
N VAL A 47 -3.48 7.18 10.47
CA VAL A 47 -4.40 6.88 11.58
C VAL A 47 -3.62 6.39 12.78
N LYS A 48 -4.06 6.75 13.99
CA LYS A 48 -3.43 6.31 15.25
C LYS A 48 -4.31 5.30 15.99
N GLY A 49 -3.71 4.54 16.90
CA GLY A 49 -4.44 3.66 17.82
C GLY A 49 -4.83 2.32 17.21
N GLN A 50 -6.09 1.89 17.39
CA GLN A 50 -6.51 0.54 17.02
C GLN A 50 -6.47 0.29 15.50
N THR A 51 -6.76 1.31 14.68
CA THR A 51 -6.69 1.20 13.23
C THR A 51 -5.25 1.05 12.74
N GLU A 52 -4.30 1.77 13.36
CA GLU A 52 -2.86 1.62 13.07
C GLU A 52 -2.43 0.18 13.30
N LYS A 53 -2.73 -0.38 14.49
CA LYS A 53 -2.39 -1.76 14.85
C LYS A 53 -2.92 -2.76 13.85
N LYS A 54 -4.19 -2.65 13.44
CA LYS A 54 -4.79 -3.55 12.44
C LYS A 54 -4.09 -3.50 11.09
N ILE A 55 -3.67 -2.30 10.65
CA ILE A 55 -2.97 -2.13 9.38
C ILE A 55 -1.55 -2.71 9.46
N VAL A 56 -0.85 -2.49 10.57
CA VAL A 56 0.47 -3.07 10.82
C VAL A 56 0.41 -4.59 10.86
N GLU A 57 -0.55 -5.17 11.59
CA GLU A 57 -0.80 -6.61 11.63
C GLU A 57 -1.10 -7.16 10.22
N ARG A 58 -1.92 -6.44 9.44
CA ARG A 58 -2.21 -6.80 8.04
C ARG A 58 -0.94 -6.81 7.19
N ILE A 59 -0.09 -5.79 7.30
CA ILE A 59 1.20 -5.70 6.58
C ILE A 59 2.09 -6.89 6.93
N SER A 60 2.25 -7.20 8.22
CA SER A 60 3.06 -8.34 8.68
C SER A 60 2.55 -9.68 8.13
N LEU A 61 1.23 -9.89 8.08
CA LEU A 61 0.66 -11.11 7.49
C LEU A 61 0.94 -11.22 5.98
N LEU A 62 0.90 -10.11 5.26
CA LEU A 62 1.16 -10.08 3.81
C LEU A 62 2.64 -10.35 3.50
N LEU A 63 3.56 -9.82 4.32
CA LEU A 63 5.01 -9.99 4.16
C LEU A 63 5.48 -11.45 4.22
N ASN A 64 4.71 -12.33 4.86
CA ASN A 64 5.06 -13.75 4.94
C ASN A 64 5.16 -14.44 3.57
N ASN A 65 4.39 -13.98 2.58
CA ASN A 65 4.26 -14.65 1.29
C ASN A 65 4.35 -13.70 0.08
N LYS A 66 4.36 -12.38 0.29
CA LYS A 66 4.22 -11.39 -0.78
C LYS A 66 5.14 -10.20 -0.56
N LYS A 67 5.51 -9.53 -1.64
CA LYS A 67 6.20 -8.24 -1.57
C LYS A 67 5.18 -7.17 -1.20
N VAL A 68 5.45 -6.40 -0.15
CA VAL A 68 4.54 -5.34 0.31
C VAL A 68 5.18 -3.98 0.08
N ILE A 69 4.43 -3.07 -0.52
CA ILE A 69 4.78 -1.65 -0.65
C ILE A 69 3.77 -0.87 0.17
N VAL A 70 4.24 0.00 1.07
CA VAL A 70 3.36 0.85 1.88
C VAL A 70 3.32 2.24 1.27
N SER A 71 2.11 2.74 1.01
CA SER A 71 1.86 4.06 0.44
C SER A 71 1.06 4.94 1.39
N GLY A 72 1.15 6.27 1.22
CA GLY A 72 0.29 7.24 1.89
C GLY A 72 0.91 7.89 3.14
N CYS A 73 0.07 8.46 4.00
CA CYS A 73 0.52 9.32 5.09
C CYS A 73 1.11 8.56 6.30
N LEU A 74 0.76 7.29 6.51
CA LEU A 74 1.25 6.50 7.64
C LEU A 74 2.79 6.40 7.70
N PRO A 75 3.50 6.01 6.62
CA PRO A 75 4.97 5.97 6.64
C PRO A 75 5.61 7.32 6.96
N LYS A 76 4.97 8.42 6.59
CA LYS A 76 5.46 9.77 6.90
C LYS A 76 5.28 10.13 8.38
N ILE A 77 4.21 9.64 9.02
CA ILE A 77 3.88 9.97 10.41
C ILE A 77 4.63 9.05 11.38
N ASN A 78 4.68 7.75 11.08
CA ASN A 78 5.25 6.76 11.98
C ASN A 78 5.91 5.62 11.19
N LEU A 79 7.14 5.85 10.74
CA LEU A 79 7.91 4.84 10.03
C LEU A 79 8.25 3.63 10.93
N ASN A 80 8.35 3.83 12.25
CA ASN A 80 8.79 2.81 13.19
C ASN A 80 7.80 1.66 13.37
N VAL A 81 6.52 1.87 13.05
CA VAL A 81 5.51 0.81 13.11
C VAL A 81 5.45 -0.02 11.83
N ILE A 82 6.13 0.42 10.77
CA ILE A 82 6.20 -0.31 9.51
C ILE A 82 7.36 -1.31 9.60
N ASP A 83 7.06 -2.56 9.26
CA ASP A 83 8.06 -3.61 9.21
C ASP A 83 9.15 -3.27 8.19
N LYS A 84 10.41 -3.44 8.56
CA LYS A 84 11.56 -3.13 7.69
C LYS A 84 11.68 -4.03 6.47
N ASN A 85 10.97 -5.16 6.45
CA ASN A 85 10.94 -6.10 5.34
C ASN A 85 10.03 -5.65 4.18
N VAL A 86 9.32 -4.52 4.32
CA VAL A 86 8.59 -3.93 3.19
C VAL A 86 9.53 -3.66 2.03
N SER A 87 9.08 -3.98 0.82
CA SER A 87 9.86 -3.85 -0.41
C SER A 87 9.98 -2.39 -0.88
N GLY A 88 9.18 -1.48 -0.32
CA GLY A 88 9.25 -0.06 -0.63
C GLY A 88 8.24 0.76 0.15
N ILE A 89 8.51 2.07 0.24
CA ILE A 89 7.63 3.06 0.84
C ILE A 89 7.42 4.18 -0.18
N ILE A 90 6.15 4.53 -0.43
CA ILE A 90 5.75 5.57 -1.38
C ILE A 90 4.99 6.66 -0.62
N GLY A 91 5.47 7.90 -0.66
CA GLY A 91 4.77 9.02 -0.04
C GLY A 91 3.54 9.45 -0.84
N PRO A 92 2.57 10.14 -0.20
CA PRO A 92 1.36 10.63 -0.86
C PRO A 92 1.64 11.65 -1.98
N HIS A 93 2.84 12.25 -2.01
CA HIS A 93 3.28 13.19 -3.06
C HIS A 93 4.23 12.57 -4.09
N ASP A 94 4.60 11.29 -3.94
CA ASP A 94 5.46 10.62 -4.91
C ASP A 94 4.65 10.07 -6.08
N ILE A 95 3.33 9.89 -5.92
CA ILE A 95 2.40 9.43 -6.95
C ILE A 95 2.24 10.50 -8.04
N ASP A 96 2.15 11.79 -7.65
CA ASP A 96 2.07 12.92 -8.58
C ASP A 96 3.37 13.17 -9.37
N ARG A 97 4.49 12.58 -8.93
CA ARG A 97 5.79 12.66 -9.62
C ARG A 97 6.01 11.55 -10.65
N ILE A 98 5.04 10.63 -10.80
CA ILE A 98 5.02 9.65 -11.89
C ILE A 98 4.34 10.33 -13.10
N GLN A 99 4.98 11.38 -13.62
CA GLN A 99 4.69 11.98 -14.93
C GLN A 99 5.97 12.06 -15.75
#